data_AF-V8PGL1-F1
#
_entry.id   AF-V8PGL1-F1
#
_cell.length_a   1.000
_cell.length_b   1.000
_cell.length_c   1.000
_cell.angle_alpha   90.00
_cell.angle_beta   90.00
_cell.angle_gamma   90.00
#
_symmetry.space_group_name_H-M   'P 1'
#
loop_
_entity.id
_entity.type
_entity.pdbx_description
1 polymer ?
#
loop_
_entity_poly.entity_id
_entity_poly.type
_entity_poly.pdbx_seq_one_letter_code
_entity_poly.pdbx_strand_id
1 'polypeptide(L)'
;MPLLHRKPFVREKPPADLRPDEHVFHCRVTNEIFRDYDEFFERTILCNSLVWSCAITGKSGLTYQEALESERKARQNIQNFPEPLIVPVLYLVTLTQRSRLHEVCDDIFAYIKNHYFVGELVEVLRNNGERLHCKILEIKAPVHQNGIANGHTKGVDGVTIIISDSDDSDLDTSSAQN
;
A
#
# COMPACT_ATOMS: atom_id res chain seq x y z
N MET A 1 18.91 6.29 9.51
CA MET A 1 19.61 7.35 10.26
C MET A 1 19.23 8.63 9.57
N PRO A 2 18.76 9.65 10.32
CA PRO A 2 18.24 10.88 9.72
C PRO A 2 19.22 11.50 8.74
N LEU A 3 18.67 12.10 7.69
CA LEU A 3 19.45 12.81 6.70
C LEU A 3 19.58 14.27 7.10
N LEU A 4 20.79 14.81 7.04
CA LEU A 4 21.05 16.23 7.22
C LEU A 4 21.07 16.88 5.83
N HIS A 5 20.18 17.85 5.58
CA HIS A 5 20.02 18.45 4.24
C HIS A 5 19.89 17.40 3.12
N ARG A 6 19.15 16.31 3.39
CA ARG A 6 18.95 15.16 2.49
C ARG A 6 20.24 14.38 2.14
N LYS A 7 21.31 14.56 2.89
CA LYS A 7 22.54 13.77 2.78
C LYS A 7 22.71 12.86 4.01
N PRO A 8 23.36 11.70 3.86
CA PRO A 8 23.71 10.86 4.99
C PRO A 8 24.49 11.65 6.04
N PHE A 9 24.01 11.61 7.28
CA PHE A 9 24.70 12.19 8.42
C PHE A 9 25.54 11.12 9.10
N VAL A 10 26.80 11.45 9.39
CA VAL A 10 27.73 10.57 10.09
C VAL A 10 28.02 11.22 11.44
N ARG A 11 27.78 10.46 12.51
CA ARG A 11 28.15 10.88 13.87
C ARG A 11 29.65 10.79 14.06
N GLU A 12 30.16 11.67 14.90
CA GLU A 12 31.52 11.59 15.41
C GLU A 12 31.65 10.37 16.32
N LYS A 13 32.78 9.69 16.18
CA LYS A 13 33.13 8.60 17.08
C LYS A 13 33.63 9.19 18.38
N PRO A 14 33.36 8.54 19.52
CA PRO A 14 33.99 8.91 20.78
C PRO A 14 35.52 8.96 20.63
N PRO A 15 36.21 9.94 21.24
CA PRO A 15 37.66 9.99 21.27
C PRO A 15 38.26 8.68 21.80
N ALA A 16 39.25 8.12 21.11
CA ALA A 16 39.83 6.82 21.46
C ALA A 16 40.64 6.86 22.78
N ASP A 17 41.09 8.05 23.16
CA ASP A 17 41.88 8.35 24.35
C ASP A 17 41.04 8.84 25.54
N LEU A 18 39.70 8.69 25.46
CA LEU A 18 38.79 9.15 26.51
C LEU A 18 39.03 8.38 27.82
N ARG A 19 39.33 9.11 28.89
CA ARG A 19 39.52 8.50 30.21
C ARG A 19 38.18 8.28 30.93
N PRO A 20 38.05 7.24 31.78
CA PRO A 20 36.79 6.96 32.49
C PRO A 20 36.31 8.07 33.43
N ASP A 21 37.24 8.87 33.96
CA ASP A 21 37.02 9.95 34.91
C ASP A 21 37.01 11.34 34.24
N GLU A 22 37.06 11.40 32.90
CA GLU A 22 37.11 12.66 32.16
C GLU A 22 35.75 13.35 32.13
N HIS A 23 35.74 14.65 32.45
CA HIS A 23 34.55 15.48 32.30
C HIS A 23 34.38 15.88 30.83
N VAL A 24 33.24 15.52 30.26
CA VAL A 24 32.89 15.75 28.86
C VAL A 24 31.44 16.20 28.71
N PHE A 25 31.13 16.81 27.57
CA PHE A 25 29.76 17.14 27.18
C PHE A 25 29.14 16.00 26.38
N HIS A 26 27.95 15.55 26.77
CA HIS A 26 27.25 14.44 26.12
C HIS A 26 25.98 14.91 25.42
N CYS A 27 25.95 14.78 24.10
CA CYS A 27 24.73 15.01 23.33
C CYS A 27 23.86 13.75 23.37
N ARG A 28 22.84 13.74 24.24
CA ARG A 28 21.99 12.57 24.47
C ARG A 28 21.26 12.07 23.23
N VAL A 29 20.86 12.97 22.34
CA VAL A 29 20.00 12.63 21.20
C VAL A 29 20.80 11.88 20.12
N THR A 30 22.02 12.33 19.82
CA THR A 30 22.92 11.66 18.87
C THR A 30 23.82 10.62 19.53
N ASN A 31 23.91 10.63 20.86
CA ASN A 31 24.83 9.84 21.67
C ASN A 31 26.30 10.11 21.33
N GLU A 32 26.64 11.40 21.17
CA GLU A 32 27.99 11.87 20.86
C GLU A 32 28.62 12.54 22.08
N ILE A 33 29.94 12.53 22.13
CA ILE A 33 30.74 13.05 23.24
C ILE A 33 31.68 14.12 22.69
N PHE A 34 31.72 15.27 23.36
CA PHE A 34 32.54 16.42 22.99
C PHE A 34 33.36 16.86 24.19
N ARG A 35 34.63 17.24 23.96
CA ARG A 35 35.49 17.87 24.97
C ARG A 35 35.28 19.37 25.02
N ASP A 36 35.04 19.96 23.85
CA ASP A 36 34.81 21.39 23.71
C ASP A 36 33.33 21.74 23.85
N TYR A 37 33.06 22.88 24.48
CA TYR A 37 31.69 23.36 24.70
C TYR A 37 31.06 23.90 23.41
N ASP A 38 31.83 24.60 22.58
CA ASP A 38 31.30 25.21 21.35
C ASP A 38 30.90 24.11 20.36
N GLU A 39 31.69 23.05 20.21
CA GLU A 39 31.34 21.87 19.41
C GLU A 39 30.04 21.20 19.89
N PHE A 40 29.89 21.00 21.20
CA PHE A 40 28.68 20.46 21.81
C PHE A 40 27.46 21.37 21.59
N PHE A 41 27.66 22.68 21.72
CA PHE A 41 26.61 23.67 21.58
C PHE A 41 26.12 23.75 20.12
N GLU A 42 27.04 23.78 19.16
CA GLU A 42 26.74 23.71 17.73
C GLU A 42 25.98 22.42 17.39
N ARG A 43 26.40 21.27 17.93
CA ARG A 43 25.69 20.00 17.75
C ARG A 43 24.27 20.07 18.27
N THR A 44 24.08 20.68 19.43
CA THR A 44 22.77 20.82 20.07
C THR A 44 21.85 21.71 19.23
N ILE A 45 22.36 22.84 18.72
CA ILE A 45 21.61 23.70 17.79
C ILE A 45 21.24 22.95 16.52
N LEU A 46 22.19 22.22 15.92
CA LEU A 46 21.97 21.45 14.71
C LEU A 46 20.87 20.39 14.90
N CYS A 47 20.88 19.66 16.02
CA CYS A 47 19.87 18.64 16.32
C CYS A 47 18.46 19.21 16.46
N ASN A 48 18.34 20.44 16.99
CA ASN A 48 17.08 21.15 17.20
C ASN A 48 16.62 21.96 15.97
N SER A 49 17.45 22.08 14.95
CA SER A 49 17.11 22.79 13.72
C SER A 49 16.23 21.96 12.80
N LEU A 50 15.31 22.58 12.06
CA LEU A 50 14.39 21.90 11.13
C LEU A 50 15.04 21.54 9.78
N VAL A 51 16.29 21.11 9.80
CA VAL A 51 17.10 20.80 8.60
C VAL A 51 17.21 19.30 8.32
N TRP A 52 16.57 18.47 9.15
CA TRP A 52 16.61 17.03 9.04
C TRP A 52 15.49 16.49 8.16
N SER A 53 15.72 15.30 7.61
CA SER A 53 14.72 14.55 6.87
C SER A 53 14.74 13.07 7.28
N CYS A 54 13.57 12.45 7.29
CA CYS A 54 13.44 11.01 7.49
C CYS A 54 14.01 10.27 6.28
N ALA A 55 14.97 9.36 6.48
CA ALA A 55 15.59 8.62 5.39
C ALA A 55 14.66 7.61 4.70
N ILE A 56 13.55 7.23 5.37
CA ILE A 56 12.63 6.21 4.88
C ILE A 56 11.46 6.85 4.12
N THR A 57 10.82 7.86 4.71
CA THR A 57 9.64 8.51 4.10
C THR A 57 10.00 9.72 3.25
N GLY A 58 11.23 10.23 3.35
CA GLY A 58 11.65 11.48 2.70
C GLY A 58 11.07 12.75 3.31
N LYS A 59 10.25 12.65 4.37
CA LYS A 59 9.66 13.81 5.05
C LYS A 59 10.77 14.74 5.56
N SER A 60 10.77 15.98 5.10
CA SER A 60 11.74 17.02 5.45
C SER A 60 11.19 18.03 6.47
N GLY A 61 12.05 18.92 6.95
CA GLY A 61 11.64 19.98 7.89
C GLY A 61 11.47 19.45 9.31
N LEU A 62 12.28 18.46 9.69
CA LEU A 62 12.23 17.82 10.99
C LEU A 62 13.45 18.22 11.81
N THR A 63 13.32 18.18 13.13
CA THR A 63 14.45 18.04 14.05
C THR A 63 15.04 16.62 13.96
N TYR A 64 16.22 16.43 14.53
CA TYR A 64 16.87 15.12 14.53
C TYR A 64 16.03 14.04 15.24
N GLN A 65 15.42 14.38 16.38
CA GLN A 65 14.59 13.44 17.14
C GLN A 65 13.30 13.09 16.39
N GLU A 66 12.61 14.07 15.82
CA GLU A 66 11.41 13.83 15.02
C GLU A 66 11.71 12.96 13.78
N ALA A 67 12.86 13.15 13.16
CA ALA A 67 13.30 12.30 12.05
C ALA A 67 13.54 10.85 12.50
N LEU A 68 14.15 10.63 13.68
CA LEU A 68 14.31 9.28 14.25
C LEU A 68 12.97 8.63 14.57
N GLU A 69 12.04 9.38 15.15
CA GLU A 69 10.69 8.90 15.45
C GLU A 69 9.92 8.56 14.16
N SER A 70 10.02 9.42 13.14
CA SER A 70 9.45 9.18 11.82
C SER A 70 10.03 7.91 11.17
N GLU A 71 11.35 7.69 11.27
CA GLU A 71 11.98 6.46 10.77
C GLU A 71 11.47 5.23 11.51
N ARG A 72 11.39 5.29 12.86
CA ARG A 72 10.90 4.17 13.67
C ARG A 72 9.47 3.79 13.28
N LYS A 73 8.59 4.78 13.17
CA LYS A 73 7.19 4.58 12.74
C LYS A 73 7.13 4.01 11.32
N ALA A 74 7.94 4.53 10.41
CA ALA A 74 7.97 4.04 9.03
C ALA A 74 8.45 2.58 8.95
N ARG A 75 9.48 2.18 9.71
CA ARG A 75 9.93 0.77 9.77
C ARG A 75 8.82 -0.14 10.29
N GLN A 76 8.12 0.27 11.34
CA GLN A 76 7.01 -0.50 11.89
C GLN A 76 5.87 -0.66 10.86
N ASN A 77 5.51 0.42 10.16
CA ASN A 77 4.49 0.36 9.12
C ASN A 77 4.87 -0.58 7.96
N ILE A 78 6.14 -0.56 7.53
CA ILE A 78 6.65 -1.45 6.48
C ILE A 78 6.64 -2.90 6.95
N GLN A 79 7.03 -3.18 8.20
CA GLN A 79 6.99 -4.53 8.77
C GLN A 79 5.57 -5.08 8.89
N ASN A 80 4.59 -4.20 9.13
CA ASN A 80 3.17 -4.56 9.22
C ASN A 80 2.45 -4.54 7.87
N PHE A 81 3.17 -4.36 6.76
CA PHE A 81 2.55 -4.34 5.44
C PHE A 81 2.00 -5.73 5.07
N PRO A 82 0.75 -5.86 4.58
CA PRO A 82 0.17 -7.16 4.29
C PRO A 82 0.96 -7.93 3.22
N GLU A 83 1.50 -9.09 3.58
CA GLU A 83 2.25 -9.96 2.68
C GLU A 83 1.50 -10.28 1.36
N PRO A 84 0.17 -10.58 1.38
CA PRO A 84 -0.60 -10.84 0.16
C PRO A 84 -0.62 -9.67 -0.84
N LEU A 85 -0.39 -8.45 -0.36
CA LEU A 85 -0.40 -7.24 -1.20
C LEU A 85 0.97 -6.88 -1.78
N ILE A 86 2.07 -7.46 -1.28
CA ILE A 86 3.43 -7.08 -1.72
C ILE A 86 3.59 -7.30 -3.23
N VAL A 87 3.36 -8.53 -3.69
CA VAL A 87 3.53 -8.87 -5.11
C VAL A 87 2.53 -8.12 -6.01
N PRO A 88 1.22 -8.08 -5.69
CA PRO A 88 0.26 -7.31 -6.48
C PRO A 88 0.58 -5.82 -6.57
N VAL A 89 0.95 -5.17 -5.46
CA VAL A 89 1.32 -3.74 -5.46
C VAL A 89 2.52 -3.52 -6.37
N LEU A 90 3.58 -4.32 -6.23
CA LEU A 90 4.77 -4.19 -7.07
C LEU A 90 4.44 -4.40 -8.56
N TYR A 91 3.57 -5.36 -8.87
CA TYR A 91 3.11 -5.56 -10.24
C TYR A 91 2.31 -4.36 -10.76
N LEU A 92 1.35 -3.82 -9.98
CA LEU A 92 0.56 -2.65 -10.36
C LEU A 92 1.45 -1.41 -10.59
N VAL A 93 2.52 -1.23 -9.81
CA VAL A 93 3.52 -0.18 -10.04
C VAL A 93 4.13 -0.26 -11.45
N THR A 94 4.30 -1.46 -12.01
CA THR A 94 4.84 -1.60 -13.38
C THR A 94 3.83 -1.28 -14.48
N LEU A 95 2.54 -1.27 -14.16
CA LEU A 95 1.46 -1.01 -15.12
C LEU A 95 1.04 0.46 -15.15
N THR A 96 1.29 1.20 -14.08
CA THR A 96 1.02 2.64 -14.04
C THR A 96 2.02 3.42 -14.89
N GLN A 97 1.52 4.41 -15.61
CA GLN A 97 2.32 5.30 -16.46
C GLN A 97 2.50 6.69 -15.82
N ARG A 98 2.27 6.82 -14.51
CA ARG A 98 2.35 8.09 -13.81
C ARG A 98 3.80 8.45 -13.51
N SER A 99 4.14 9.73 -13.69
CA SER A 99 5.47 10.26 -13.38
C SER A 99 5.63 10.65 -11.90
N ARG A 100 4.52 10.94 -11.21
CA ARG A 100 4.52 11.40 -9.82
C ARG A 100 4.11 10.26 -8.89
N LEU A 101 4.88 10.07 -7.82
CA LEU A 101 4.64 8.99 -6.85
C LEU A 101 3.24 9.03 -6.23
N HIS A 102 2.68 10.21 -5.95
CA HIS A 102 1.33 10.29 -5.37
C HIS A 102 0.26 9.79 -6.35
N GLU A 103 0.38 10.09 -7.64
CA GLU A 103 -0.55 9.59 -8.66
C GLU A 103 -0.43 8.06 -8.83
N VAL A 104 0.79 7.52 -8.74
CA VAL A 104 1.02 6.06 -8.69
C VAL A 104 0.27 5.44 -7.51
N CYS A 105 0.43 6.02 -6.31
CA CYS A 105 -0.25 5.54 -5.11
C CYS A 105 -1.78 5.59 -5.25
N ASP A 106 -2.32 6.66 -5.84
CA ASP A 106 -3.76 6.81 -6.04
C ASP A 106 -4.32 5.75 -7.00
N ASP A 107 -3.65 5.50 -8.14
CA ASP A 107 -4.04 4.47 -9.10
C ASP A 107 -4.02 3.07 -8.46
N ILE A 108 -2.95 2.74 -7.71
CA ILE A 108 -2.80 1.45 -7.02
C ILE A 108 -3.89 1.28 -5.96
N PHE A 109 -4.12 2.31 -5.15
CA PHE A 109 -5.14 2.29 -4.11
C PHE A 109 -6.55 2.12 -4.70
N ALA A 110 -6.85 2.82 -5.80
CA ALA A 110 -8.12 2.72 -6.50
C ALA A 110 -8.39 1.31 -7.03
N TYR A 111 -7.35 0.58 -7.44
CA TYR A 111 -7.45 -0.83 -7.81
C TYR A 111 -7.65 -1.72 -6.58
N ILE A 112 -6.70 -1.70 -5.64
CA ILE A 112 -6.65 -2.64 -4.51
C ILE A 112 -7.89 -2.55 -3.62
N LYS A 113 -8.45 -1.36 -3.39
CA LYS A 113 -9.62 -1.17 -2.53
C LYS A 113 -10.85 -2.00 -2.93
N ASN A 114 -10.92 -2.42 -4.21
CA ASN A 114 -12.06 -3.14 -4.78
C ASN A 114 -11.70 -4.59 -5.17
N HIS A 115 -10.50 -5.06 -4.85
CA HIS A 115 -10.02 -6.38 -5.26
C HIS A 115 -9.48 -7.13 -4.06
N TYR A 116 -9.85 -8.41 -3.99
CA TYR A 116 -9.31 -9.34 -3.02
C TYR A 116 -8.09 -10.06 -3.56
N PHE A 117 -7.15 -10.41 -2.69
CA PHE A 117 -5.92 -11.11 -3.07
C PHE A 117 -5.81 -12.47 -2.38
N VAL A 118 -5.23 -13.45 -3.07
CA VAL A 118 -4.98 -14.78 -2.49
C VAL A 118 -4.06 -14.62 -1.28
N GLY A 119 -4.47 -15.22 -0.17
CA GLY A 119 -3.77 -15.17 1.10
C GLY A 119 -4.19 -14.03 2.02
N GLU A 120 -5.02 -13.09 1.56
CA GLU A 120 -5.57 -12.00 2.36
C GLU A 120 -6.47 -12.52 3.48
N LEU A 121 -6.38 -11.88 4.65
CA LEU A 121 -7.26 -12.13 5.79
C LEU A 121 -8.43 -11.16 5.74
N VAL A 122 -9.64 -11.69 5.65
CA VAL A 122 -10.89 -10.92 5.51
C VAL A 122 -11.89 -11.31 6.58
N GLU A 123 -12.76 -10.37 6.94
CA GLU A 123 -13.92 -10.63 7.79
C GLU A 123 -15.13 -11.00 6.91
N VAL A 124 -15.68 -12.20 7.12
CA VAL A 124 -16.86 -12.70 6.41
C VAL A 124 -18.05 -12.67 7.35
N LEU A 125 -19.14 -12.05 6.89
CA LEU A 125 -20.45 -12.10 7.55
C LEU A 125 -21.22 -13.32 7.05
N ARG A 126 -21.52 -14.26 7.95
CA ARG A 126 -22.36 -15.42 7.64
C ARG A 126 -23.84 -15.06 7.69
N ASN A 127 -24.66 -15.90 7.05
CA ASN A 127 -26.12 -15.73 7.01
C ASN A 127 -26.78 -15.73 8.39
N ASN A 128 -26.13 -16.30 9.40
CA ASN A 128 -26.55 -16.30 10.81
C ASN A 128 -26.15 -15.01 11.57
N GLY A 129 -25.54 -14.04 10.91
CA GLY A 129 -25.05 -12.79 11.51
C GLY A 129 -23.67 -12.88 12.17
N GLU A 130 -23.03 -14.05 12.17
CA GLU A 130 -21.71 -14.27 12.75
C GLU A 130 -20.59 -13.71 11.85
N ARG A 131 -19.57 -13.11 12.46
CA ARG A 131 -18.38 -12.58 11.79
C ARG A 131 -17.19 -13.51 12.01
N LEU A 132 -16.55 -13.92 10.92
CA LEU A 132 -15.40 -14.81 10.96
C LEU A 132 -14.22 -14.23 10.18
N HIS A 133 -13.02 -14.43 10.73
CA HIS A 133 -11.79 -14.14 10.01
C HIS A 133 -11.42 -15.34 9.14
N CYS A 134 -11.39 -15.12 7.83
CA CYS A 134 -11.11 -16.13 6.82
C CYS A 134 -9.89 -15.73 5.99
N LYS A 135 -9.14 -16.71 5.49
CA LYS A 135 -8.07 -16.49 4.52
C LYS A 135 -8.57 -16.80 3.11
N ILE A 136 -8.33 -15.91 2.17
CA ILE A 136 -8.70 -16.13 0.76
C ILE A 136 -7.78 -17.19 0.16
N LEU A 137 -8.35 -18.26 -0.38
CA LEU A 137 -7.58 -19.36 -0.98
C LEU A 137 -7.51 -19.23 -2.50
N GLU A 138 -8.57 -18.74 -3.13
CA GLU A 138 -8.71 -18.67 -4.57
C GLU A 138 -9.60 -17.48 -4.94
N ILE A 139 -9.33 -16.84 -6.07
CA ILE A 139 -10.16 -15.78 -6.64
C ILE A 139 -10.80 -16.34 -7.91
N LYS A 140 -12.14 -16.32 -7.94
CA LYS A 140 -12.89 -16.67 -9.15
C LYS A 140 -13.16 -15.39 -9.94
N ALA A 141 -12.63 -15.32 -11.15
CA ALA A 141 -12.96 -14.23 -12.05
C ALA A 141 -14.49 -14.23 -12.29
N PRO A 142 -15.12 -13.05 -12.41
CA PRO A 142 -16.50 -12.97 -12.87
C PRO A 142 -16.62 -13.74 -14.18
N VAL A 143 -17.64 -14.57 -14.31
CA VAL A 143 -17.92 -15.26 -15.56
C VAL A 143 -18.18 -14.16 -16.59
N HIS A 144 -17.26 -13.98 -17.54
CA HIS A 144 -17.51 -13.15 -18.70
C HIS A 144 -18.68 -13.78 -19.45
N GLN A 145 -19.91 -13.35 -19.18
CA GLN A 145 -20.99 -13.49 -20.14
C GLN A 145 -20.58 -12.61 -21.32
N ASN A 146 -19.91 -13.25 -22.30
CA ASN A 146 -19.74 -12.71 -23.63
C ASN A 146 -21.13 -12.58 -24.28
N GLY A 147 -21.86 -11.53 -23.89
CA GLY A 147 -23.00 -11.03 -24.64
C GLY A 147 -22.48 -10.15 -25.76
N ILE A 148 -22.37 -10.72 -26.96
CA ILE A 148 -22.34 -9.94 -28.20
C ILE A 148 -23.64 -9.11 -28.25
N ALA A 149 -23.53 -7.77 -28.26
CA ALA A 149 -24.47 -6.76 -28.82
C ALA A 149 -24.16 -5.40 -28.14
N ASN A 150 -23.96 -4.24 -28.76
CA ASN A 150 -24.09 -3.71 -30.12
C ASN A 150 -23.11 -2.51 -30.18
N GLY A 151 -22.41 -2.21 -31.27
CA GLY A 151 -22.97 -2.00 -32.60
C GLY A 151 -23.23 -0.50 -32.79
N HIS A 152 -22.18 0.28 -33.01
CA HIS A 152 -22.29 1.68 -33.41
C HIS A 152 -22.42 1.73 -34.94
N THR A 153 -23.64 1.58 -35.46
CA THR A 153 -23.95 1.92 -36.85
C THR A 153 -25.19 2.82 -36.87
N LYS A 154 -24.97 4.07 -37.27
CA LYS A 154 -26.03 4.98 -37.67
C LYS A 154 -26.79 4.39 -38.87
N GLY A 155 -28.12 4.46 -38.82
CA GLY A 155 -28.93 4.64 -40.02
C GLY A 155 -29.87 3.50 -40.40
N VAL A 156 -31.16 3.81 -40.21
CA VAL A 156 -32.27 3.55 -41.14
C VAL A 156 -32.93 2.15 -41.14
N ASP A 157 -34.26 2.25 -41.05
CA ASP A 157 -35.34 1.30 -41.30
C ASP A 157 -35.65 0.20 -40.29
N GLY A 158 -36.90 0.31 -39.80
CA GLY A 158 -37.44 -0.43 -38.69
C GLY A 158 -37.84 -1.86 -39.02
N VAL A 159 -37.72 -2.71 -38.02
CA VAL A 159 -38.45 -3.96 -37.91
C VAL A 159 -38.90 -4.08 -36.46
N THR A 160 -40.20 -3.85 -36.24
CA THR A 160 -40.88 -4.20 -34.98
C THR A 160 -40.89 -5.73 -34.88
N ILE A 161 -40.21 -6.29 -33.87
CA ILE A 161 -40.27 -7.72 -33.59
C ILE A 161 -41.51 -7.97 -32.73
N ILE A 162 -42.53 -8.56 -33.35
CA ILE A 162 -43.73 -9.08 -32.67
C ILE A 162 -43.43 -10.55 -32.33
N ILE A 163 -43.50 -10.89 -31.05
CA ILE A 163 -43.42 -12.29 -30.59
C ILE A 163 -44.87 -12.78 -30.45
N SER A 164 -45.32 -13.57 -31.42
CA SER A 164 -46.58 -14.32 -31.33
C SER A 164 -46.31 -15.67 -30.67
N ASP A 165 -47.02 -15.90 -29.56
CA ASP A 165 -47.14 -17.21 -28.91
C ASP A 165 -48.13 -18.05 -29.73
N SER A 166 -47.69 -19.21 -30.20
CA SER A 166 -48.56 -20.20 -30.85
C SER A 166 -48.24 -21.57 -30.29
N ASP A 167 -49.06 -21.96 -29.31
CA ASP A 167 -49.52 -23.33 -29.13
C ASP A 167 -50.08 -23.83 -30.47
N ASP A 168 -49.62 -25.00 -30.92
CA ASP A 168 -50.57 -26.04 -31.32
C ASP A 168 -49.92 -27.43 -31.23
N SER A 169 -50.67 -28.28 -30.56
CA SER A 169 -50.52 -29.72 -30.38
C SER A 169 -50.52 -30.49 -31.70
N ASP A 170 -49.94 -31.68 -31.71
CA ASP A 170 -50.71 -32.84 -32.15
C ASP A 170 -50.22 -34.17 -31.56
N LEU A 171 -51.24 -34.92 -31.15
CA LEU A 171 -51.31 -36.32 -30.72
C LEU A 171 -50.69 -37.24 -31.80
N ASP A 172 -50.29 -38.50 -31.59
CA ASP A 172 -51.12 -39.60 -31.11
C ASP A 172 -50.33 -40.93 -31.14
N THR A 173 -50.72 -41.86 -30.24
CA THR A 173 -50.70 -43.34 -30.39
C THR A 173 -49.35 -44.09 -30.52
N SER A 174 -49.09 -45.27 -29.93
CA SER A 174 -49.93 -46.29 -29.30
C SER A 174 -49.09 -47.30 -28.49
N SER A 175 -49.67 -47.75 -27.35
CA SER A 175 -49.81 -49.14 -26.87
C SER A 175 -48.60 -50.05 -26.58
N ALA A 176 -48.50 -50.50 -25.32
CA ALA A 176 -48.85 -51.87 -24.86
C ALA A 176 -47.86 -52.51 -23.86
N GLN A 177 -48.40 -52.90 -22.70
CA GLN A 177 -48.15 -54.10 -21.86
C GLN A 177 -46.72 -54.41 -21.38
N ASN A 178 -46.46 -54.71 -20.11
CA ASN A 178 -47.24 -55.38 -19.04
C ASN A 178 -46.99 -54.73 -17.67
#